data_AF-A0A538G9R4-F1
#
_entry.id   AF-A0A538G9R4-F1
#
_cell.length_a   1.000
_cell.length_b   1.000
_cell.length_c   1.000
_cell.angle_alpha   90.00
_cell.angle_beta   90.00
_cell.angle_gamma   90.00
#
_symmetry.space_group_name_H-M   'P 1'
#
loop_
_entity.id
_entity.type
_entity.pdbx_description
1 polymer ?
#
loop_
_entity_poly.entity_id
_entity_poly.type
_entity_poly.pdbx_seq_one_letter_code
_entity_poly.pdbx_strand_id
1 'polypeptide(L)'
;MIELGTEKKAAPITARQREVVALIAAGCSNDEVGARLGISPRTAKAHCDVLRQKLGVRRRRQIPIAFRLLTGEDPLSITYGWALRAGSR
;
A
#
# COMPACT_ATOMS: atom_id res chain seq x y z
N MET A 1 -19.39 34.53 0.78
CA MET A 1 -19.68 33.08 0.91
C MET A 1 -19.01 32.40 -0.27
N ILE A 2 -17.74 32.01 -0.12
CA ILE A 2 -16.96 31.42 -1.22
C ILE A 2 -17.07 29.91 -1.07
N GLU A 3 -17.56 29.25 -2.11
CA GLU A 3 -17.68 27.79 -2.20
C GLU A 3 -16.32 27.13 -1.97
N LEU A 4 -16.20 26.40 -0.87
CA LEU A 4 -15.12 25.45 -0.64
C LEU A 4 -15.33 24.28 -1.61
N GLY A 5 -14.78 24.43 -2.81
CA GLY A 5 -14.68 23.37 -3.80
C GLY A 5 -14.13 22.12 -3.14
N THR A 6 -14.97 21.09 -3.12
CA THR A 6 -14.77 19.75 -2.56
C THR A 6 -13.30 19.44 -2.28
N GLU A 7 -12.88 19.57 -1.02
CA GLU A 7 -11.66 18.93 -0.56
C GLU A 7 -11.80 17.47 -0.93
N LYS A 8 -11.01 17.02 -1.91
CA LYS A 8 -10.99 15.64 -2.37
C LYS A 8 -10.37 14.85 -1.23
N LYS A 9 -11.15 14.60 -0.19
CA LYS A 9 -10.77 13.87 1.02
C LYS A 9 -10.29 12.53 0.51
N ALA A 10 -8.98 12.37 0.38
CA ALA A 10 -8.40 11.20 -0.24
C ALA A 10 -8.97 10.01 0.51
N ALA A 11 -9.80 9.21 -0.17
CA ALA A 11 -10.55 8.15 0.50
C ALA A 11 -9.55 7.31 1.30
N PRO A 12 -9.81 7.05 2.59
CA PRO A 12 -8.84 6.48 3.49
C PRO A 12 -8.23 5.20 2.90
N ILE A 13 -6.96 4.98 3.19
CA ILE A 13 -6.27 3.77 2.74
C ILE A 13 -6.90 2.59 3.47
N THR A 14 -7.49 1.68 2.71
CA THR A 14 -8.22 0.54 3.29
C THR A 14 -7.26 -0.45 3.93
N ALA A 15 -7.75 -1.30 4.84
CA ALA A 15 -6.93 -2.36 5.45
C ALA A 15 -6.20 -3.20 4.39
N ARG A 16 -6.90 -3.56 3.31
CA ARG A 16 -6.30 -4.31 2.20
C ARG A 16 -5.18 -3.55 1.49
N GLN A 17 -5.36 -2.25 1.29
CA GLN A 17 -4.33 -1.41 0.71
C GLN A 17 -3.12 -1.28 1.63
N ARG A 18 -3.32 -1.24 2.96
CA ARG A 18 -2.22 -1.25 3.94
C ARG A 18 -1.39 -2.53 3.87
N GLU A 19 -2.03 -3.70 3.72
CA GLU A 19 -1.30 -4.97 3.49
C GLU A 19 -0.44 -4.92 2.22
N VAL A 20 -0.97 -4.36 1.12
CA VAL A 20 -0.22 -4.17 -0.12
C VAL A 20 0.98 -3.23 0.11
N VAL A 21 0.80 -2.10 0.81
CA VAL A 21 1.89 -1.17 1.15
C VAL A 21 2.98 -1.90 1.95
N ALA A 22 2.60 -2.69 2.95
CA ALA A 22 3.52 -3.43 3.79
C ALA A 22 4.38 -4.42 2.98
N LEU A 23 3.76 -5.15 2.05
CA LEU A 23 4.49 -6.08 1.17
C LEU A 23 5.39 -5.35 0.16
N ILE A 24 4.98 -4.19 -0.35
CA ILE A 24 5.85 -3.34 -1.18
C ILE A 24 7.05 -2.85 -0.37
N ALA A 25 6.83 -2.43 0.89
CA ALA A 25 7.88 -2.00 1.79
C ALA A 25 8.88 -3.12 2.11
N ALA A 26 8.39 -4.36 2.19
CA ALA A 26 9.20 -5.56 2.35
C ALA A 26 9.93 -6.01 1.07
N GLY A 27 9.84 -5.23 -0.02
CA GLY A 27 10.54 -5.52 -1.28
C GLY A 27 9.87 -6.58 -2.16
N CYS A 28 8.67 -7.04 -1.83
CA CYS A 28 7.96 -8.03 -2.66
C CYS A 28 7.68 -7.47 -4.06
N SER A 29 7.66 -8.34 -5.06
CA SER A 29 7.15 -8.08 -6.42
C SER A 29 5.61 -8.13 -6.47
N ASN A 30 4.99 -7.76 -7.60
CA ASN A 30 3.53 -7.89 -7.74
C ASN A 30 3.08 -9.36 -7.74
N ASP A 31 3.92 -10.27 -8.22
CA ASP A 31 3.66 -11.71 -8.18
C ASP A 31 3.69 -12.23 -6.75
N GLU A 32 4.71 -11.86 -5.97
CA GLU A 32 4.78 -12.21 -4.55
C GLU A 32 3.67 -11.57 -3.72
N VAL A 33 3.30 -10.32 -4.02
CA VAL A 33 2.14 -9.66 -3.41
C VAL A 33 0.87 -10.45 -3.74
N GLY A 34 0.68 -10.83 -5.00
CA GLY A 34 -0.47 -11.62 -5.43
C GLY A 34 -0.55 -12.96 -4.70
N ALA A 35 0.56 -13.70 -4.67
CA ALA A 35 0.65 -14.98 -3.99
C ALA A 35 0.34 -14.89 -2.49
N ARG A 36 0.93 -13.91 -1.79
CA ARG A 36 0.72 -13.72 -0.34
C ARG A 36 -0.69 -13.26 0.02
N LEU A 37 -1.33 -12.54 -0.88
CA LEU A 37 -2.68 -12.00 -0.68
C LEU A 37 -3.77 -12.91 -1.28
N GLY A 38 -3.43 -13.98 -2.00
CA GLY A 38 -4.41 -14.84 -2.67
C GLY A 38 -5.14 -14.12 -3.82
N ILE A 39 -4.46 -13.21 -4.51
CA ILE A 39 -5.01 -12.44 -5.65
C ILE A 39 -4.09 -12.57 -6.86
N SER A 40 -4.61 -12.27 -8.05
CA SER A 40 -3.77 -12.27 -9.25
C SER A 40 -2.70 -11.17 -9.21
N PRO A 41 -1.52 -11.36 -9.85
CA PRO A 41 -0.51 -10.29 -9.99
C PRO A 41 -1.05 -9.04 -10.67
N ARG A 42 -2.03 -9.20 -11.59
CA ARG A 42 -2.76 -8.10 -12.22
C ARG A 42 -3.57 -7.30 -11.20
N THR A 43 -4.25 -7.97 -10.29
CA THR A 43 -4.99 -7.34 -9.19
C THR A 43 -4.05 -6.62 -8.23
N ALA A 44 -2.90 -7.22 -7.90
CA ALA A 44 -1.86 -6.57 -7.09
C ALA A 44 -1.32 -5.29 -7.75
N LYS A 45 -1.12 -5.31 -9.08
CA LYS A 45 -0.75 -4.13 -9.86
C LYS A 45 -1.83 -3.04 -9.79
N ALA A 46 -3.11 -3.41 -9.94
CA ALA A 46 -4.22 -2.46 -9.82
C ALA A 46 -4.25 -1.79 -8.44
N HIS A 47 -4.01 -2.55 -7.35
CA HIS A 47 -3.86 -1.96 -6.02
C HIS A 47 -2.69 -0.97 -5.94
N CYS A 48 -1.53 -1.29 -6.54
CA CYS A 48 -0.38 -0.38 -6.59
C CYS A 48 -0.71 0.91 -7.34
N ASP A 49 -1.45 0.84 -8.44
CA ASP A 49 -1.83 2.02 -9.23
C ASP A 49 -2.81 2.92 -8.49
N VAL A 50 -3.80 2.33 -7.79
CA VAL A 50 -4.70 3.09 -6.90
C VAL A 50 -3.92 3.74 -5.75
N LEU A 51 -2.99 3.02 -5.13
CA LEU A 51 -2.12 3.55 -4.07
C LEU A 51 -1.26 4.72 -4.57
N ARG A 52 -0.70 4.61 -5.78
CA ARG A 52 0.07 5.70 -6.41
C ARG A 52 -0.77 6.96 -6.59
N GLN A 53 -2.01 6.79 -7.07
CA GLN A 53 -2.94 7.91 -7.25
C GLN A 53 -3.31 8.55 -5.91
N LYS A 54 -3.64 7.74 -4.90
CA LYS A 54 -4.00 8.23 -3.56
C LYS A 54 -2.84 8.93 -2.84
N LEU A 55 -1.62 8.41 -2.99
CA LEU A 55 -0.42 8.92 -2.33
C LEU A 55 0.31 10.00 -3.16
N GLY A 56 -0.15 10.30 -4.37
CA GLY A 56 0.47 11.29 -5.25
C GLY A 56 1.87 10.90 -5.76
N VAL A 57 2.20 9.60 -5.81
CA VAL A 57 3.55 9.14 -6.18
C VAL A 57 3.63 8.55 -7.58
N ARG A 58 4.74 8.81 -8.27
CA ARG A 58 4.97 8.33 -9.64
C ARG A 58 5.52 6.92 -9.70
N ARG A 59 6.23 6.45 -8.68
CA ARG A 59 6.93 5.16 -8.70
C ARG A 59 6.45 4.28 -7.56
N ARG A 60 6.23 2.97 -7.83
CA ARG A 60 5.82 1.98 -6.82
C ARG A 60 6.69 2.00 -5.58
N ARG A 61 8.01 2.09 -5.75
CA ARG A 61 8.96 2.15 -4.63
C ARG A 61 8.80 3.37 -3.72
N GLN A 62 8.09 4.41 -4.17
CA GLN A 62 7.78 5.58 -3.35
C GLN A 62 6.53 5.38 -2.49
N ILE A 63 5.74 4.33 -2.72
CA ILE A 63 4.51 4.05 -1.98
C ILE A 63 4.78 3.91 -0.47
N PRO A 64 5.78 3.14 0.01
CA PRO A 64 6.02 2.97 1.45
C PRO A 64 6.38 4.28 2.15
N ILE A 65 7.26 5.07 1.53
CA ILE A 65 7.69 6.34 2.11
C ILE A 65 6.55 7.36 2.12
N ALA A 66 5.77 7.47 1.03
CA ALA A 66 4.62 8.37 0.99
C ALA A 66 3.50 7.95 1.95
N PHE A 67 3.27 6.65 2.12
CA PHE A 67 2.34 6.15 3.13
C PHE A 67 2.76 6.59 4.52
N ARG A 68 4.03 6.34 4.91
CA ARG A 68 4.55 6.74 6.22
C ARG A 68 4.43 8.24 6.46
N LEU A 69 4.72 9.06 5.45
CA LEU A 69 4.61 10.52 5.55
C LEU A 69 3.16 11.00 5.72
N LEU A 70 2.20 10.31 5.10
CA LEU A 70 0.79 10.69 5.16
C LEU A 70 0.11 10.21 6.45
N THR A 71 0.41 9.01 6.92
CA THR A 71 -0.29 8.36 8.04
C THR A 71 0.48 8.39 9.36
N GLY A 72 1.79 8.61 9.32
CA GLY A 72 2.68 8.41 10.48
C GLY A 72 2.90 6.94 10.83
N GLU A 73 2.23 6.00 10.16
CA GLU A 73 2.35 4.56 10.43
C GLU A 73 3.57 3.99 9.70
N ASP A 74 4.35 3.15 10.38
CA ASP A 74 5.40 2.37 9.73
C ASP A 74 4.77 1.21 8.92
N PRO A 75 4.93 1.16 7.59
CA PRO A 75 4.37 0.06 6.79
C PRO A 75 4.99 -1.31 7.11
N LEU A 76 6.18 -1.37 7.71
CA LEU A 76 6.80 -2.62 8.14
C LEU A 76 6.30 -3.08 9.52
N SER A 77 5.63 -2.23 10.30
CA SER A 77 4.98 -2.67 11.55
C SER A 77 3.86 -3.69 11.29
N ILE A 78 3.10 -3.48 10.20
CA ILE A 78 2.03 -4.39 9.72
C ILE A 78 2.62 -5.74 9.29
N THR A 79 3.90 -5.72 8.90
CA THR A 79 4.61 -6.86 8.33
C THR A 79 4.99 -7.92 9.36
N TYR A 80 5.22 -7.54 10.61
CA TYR A 80 5.66 -8.47 11.66
C TYR A 80 4.69 -9.66 11.86
N GLY A 81 3.38 -9.44 11.66
CA GLY A 81 2.38 -10.52 11.74
C GLY A 81 2.48 -11.56 10.61
N TRP A 82 2.97 -11.19 9.42
CA TRP A 82 3.20 -12.16 8.34
C TRP A 82 4.56 -12.83 8.43
N ALA A 83 5.60 -12.11 8.87
CA ALA A 83 6.94 -12.66 9.03
C ALA A 83 6.97 -13.78 10.08
N LEU A 84 6.14 -13.69 11.12
CA LEU A 84 6.01 -14.73 12.14
C LEU A 84 5.19 -15.96 11.67
N ARG A 85 4.40 -15.84 10.59
CA ARG A 85 3.58 -16.94 10.04
C ARG A 85 4.19 -17.59 8.81
N ALA A 86 4.93 -16.82 8.02
CA ALA A 86 5.70 -17.31 6.89
C ALA A 86 7.08 -17.72 7.43
N GLY A 87 7.23 -19.01 7.78
CA GLY A 87 8.54 -19.57 8.13
C GLY A 87 9.61 -19.09 7.14
N SER A 88 10.68 -18.51 7.69
CA SER A 88 11.82 -17.98 6.94
C SER A 88 12.22 -18.91 5.80
N ARG A 89 12.43 -18.31 4.62
CA ARG A 89 13.14 -18.95 3.51
C ARG A 89 14.48 -19.51 3.98
#